data_AF-A0A7R9DQB5-F1
#
_entry.id   AF-A0A7R9DQB5-F1
#
_cell.length_a   1.000
_cell.length_b   1.000
_cell.length_c   1.000
_cell.angle_alpha   90.00
_cell.angle_beta   90.00
_cell.angle_gamma   90.00
#
_symmetry.space_group_name_H-M   'P 1'
#
loop_
_entity.id
_entity.type
_entity.pdbx_description
1 polymer ?
#
loop_
_entity_poly.entity_id
_entity_poly.type
_entity_poly.pdbx_seq_one_letter_code
_entity_poly.pdbx_strand_id
1 'polypeptide(L)'
;MRYAQLVLGPAGCGKSTYCANLQRHAADDKRTIDVVNLDPAAEYFDYQPLADVRELIHIDDAMEDEDMRFGPNGGLIFCME
;
A
#
# COMPACT_ATOMS: atom_id res chain seq x y z
N MET A 1 13.25 -18.64 -11.66
CA MET A 1 13.56 -17.20 -11.55
C MET A 1 12.47 -16.53 -10.73
N ARG A 2 12.81 -15.56 -9.88
CA ARG A 2 11.84 -14.75 -9.14
C ARG A 2 11.64 -13.44 -9.90
N TYR A 3 10.40 -12.98 -9.97
CA TYR A 3 10.02 -11.73 -10.64
C TYR A 3 9.32 -10.83 -9.64
N ALA A 4 9.46 -9.52 -9.81
CA ALA A 4 8.75 -8.51 -9.06
C ALA A 4 8.27 -7.41 -10.01
N GLN A 5 7.13 -6.81 -9.69
CA GLN A 5 6.56 -5.69 -10.42
C GLN A 5 6.32 -4.55 -9.44
N LEU A 6 6.83 -3.37 -9.78
CA LEU A 6 6.52 -2.16 -9.04
C LEU A 6 5.35 -1.45 -9.74
N VAL A 7 4.24 -1.29 -9.03
CA VAL A 7 3.02 -0.66 -9.56
C VAL A 7 3.01 0.81 -9.14
N LEU A 8 3.17 1.71 -10.11
CA LEU A 8 3.26 3.15 -9.89
C LEU A 8 2.21 3.89 -10.70
N GLY A 9 1.76 5.04 -10.18
CA GLY A 9 0.79 5.90 -10.84
C GLY A 9 0.15 6.91 -9.88
N PRO A 10 -0.50 7.96 -10.40
CA PRO A 10 -1.10 9.00 -9.59
C PRO A 10 -2.21 8.46 -8.67
N ALA A 11 -2.60 9.24 -7.66
CA ALA A 11 -3.73 8.91 -6.80
C ALA A 11 -5.00 8.69 -7.65
N GLY A 12 -5.80 7.68 -7.32
CA GLY A 12 -7.03 7.34 -8.05
C GLY A 12 -6.85 6.63 -9.39
N CYS A 13 -5.63 6.33 -9.87
CA CYS A 13 -5.44 5.66 -11.17
C CYS A 13 -5.71 4.14 -11.17
N GLY A 14 -6.15 3.57 -10.03
CA GLY A 14 -6.53 2.16 -9.92
C GLY A 14 -5.42 1.17 -9.55
N LYS A 15 -4.31 1.63 -8.96
CA LYS A 15 -3.18 0.76 -8.52
C LYS A 15 -3.64 -0.42 -7.65
N SER A 16 -4.41 -0.14 -6.59
CA SER A 16 -4.90 -1.17 -5.66
C SER A 16 -5.85 -2.14 -6.36
N THR A 17 -6.72 -1.65 -7.24
CA THR A 17 -7.63 -2.47 -8.05
C THR A 17 -6.87 -3.40 -9.00
N TYR A 18 -5.79 -2.90 -9.60
CA TYR A 18 -4.90 -3.70 -10.45
C TYR A 18 -4.27 -4.85 -9.65
N CYS A 19 -3.70 -4.57 -8.48
CA CYS A 19 -3.10 -5.60 -7.61
C CYS A 19 -4.14 -6.67 -7.19
N ALA A 20 -5.35 -6.25 -6.81
CA ALA A 20 -6.43 -7.15 -6.43
C ALA A 20 -6.81 -8.12 -7.56
N ASN A 21 -7.00 -7.58 -8.77
CA ASN A 21 -7.38 -8.37 -9.94
C ASN A 21 -6.25 -9.30 -10.38
N LEU A 22 -4.99 -8.86 -10.28
CA LEU A 22 -3.84 -9.68 -10.63
C LEU A 22 -3.70 -10.88 -9.68
N GLN A 23 -3.90 -10.67 -8.37
CA GLN A 23 -3.88 -11.76 -7.39
C GLN A 23 -5.02 -12.75 -7.62
N ARG A 24 -6.24 -12.26 -7.86
CA ARG A 24 -7.42 -13.11 -8.18
C ARG A 24 -7.19 -13.94 -9.45
N HIS A 25 -6.73 -13.28 -10.53
CA HIS A 25 -6.45 -13.96 -11.79
C HIS A 25 -5.36 -15.03 -11.66
N ALA A 26 -4.29 -14.75 -10.91
CA ALA A 26 -3.27 -15.74 -10.64
C ALA A 26 -3.81 -16.93 -9.85
N ALA A 27 -4.66 -16.69 -8.85
CA ALA A 27 -5.30 -17.76 -8.08
C ALA A 27 -6.17 -18.68 -8.96
N ASP A 28 -6.94 -18.11 -9.90
CA ASP A 28 -7.73 -18.86 -10.88
C ASP A 28 -6.84 -19.75 -11.77
N ASP A 29 -5.64 -19.25 -12.13
CA ASP A 29 -4.62 -19.96 -12.88
C ASP A 29 -3.77 -20.93 -12.03
N LYS A 30 -4.10 -21.12 -10.75
CA LYS A 30 -3.34 -21.92 -9.76
C LYS A 30 -1.90 -21.44 -9.57
N ARG A 31 -1.69 -20.14 -9.67
CA ARG A 31 -0.42 -19.45 -9.41
C ARG A 31 -0.56 -18.54 -8.19
N THR A 32 0.54 -18.36 -7.48
CA THR A 32 0.60 -17.45 -6.33
C THR A 32 1.26 -16.15 -6.76
N ILE A 33 0.57 -15.04 -6.49
CA ILE A 33 1.15 -13.69 -6.54
C ILE A 33 0.91 -13.05 -5.18
N ASP A 34 2.00 -12.74 -4.50
CA ASP A 34 1.98 -12.01 -3.25
C ASP A 34 2.06 -10.50 -3.54
N VAL A 35 1.24 -9.72 -2.85
CA VAL A 35 1.22 -8.26 -2.96
C VAL A 35 1.81 -7.67 -1.69
N VAL A 36 2.68 -6.67 -1.83
CA VAL A 36 3.20 -5.90 -0.70
C VAL A 36 2.66 -4.48 -0.81
N ASN A 37 2.01 -3.98 0.25
CA ASN A 37 1.59 -2.59 0.31
C ASN A 37 2.73 -1.70 0.83
N LEU A 38 3.08 -0.69 0.04
CA LEU A 38 4.09 0.33 0.37
C LEU A 38 3.48 1.72 0.47
N ASP A 39 2.15 1.86 0.36
CA ASP A 39 1.44 3.14 0.46
C ASP A 39 0.84 3.28 1.88
N PRO A 40 1.43 4.14 2.74
CA PRO A 40 0.93 4.34 4.10
C PRO A 40 -0.40 5.12 4.15
N ALA A 41 -0.82 5.74 3.05
CA ALA A 41 -2.09 6.46 2.94
C ALA A 41 -3.19 5.63 2.25
N ALA A 42 -2.98 4.33 2.05
CA ALA A 42 -4.00 3.48 1.47
C ALA A 42 -5.12 3.18 2.48
N GLU A 43 -6.37 3.41 2.09
CA GLU A 43 -7.53 3.26 2.99
C GLU A 43 -8.09 1.83 2.99
N TYR A 44 -8.34 1.24 1.82
CA TYR A 44 -9.04 -0.04 1.70
C TYR A 44 -8.44 -0.93 0.60
N PHE A 45 -8.28 -2.22 0.92
CA PHE A 45 -7.83 -3.25 -0.02
C PHE A 45 -8.86 -4.36 -0.14
N ASP A 46 -9.07 -4.77 -1.40
CA ASP A 46 -9.93 -5.89 -1.78
C ASP A 46 -9.15 -7.22 -1.88
N TYR A 47 -7.96 -7.24 -1.27
CA TYR A 47 -6.97 -8.32 -1.26
C TYR A 47 -6.20 -8.31 0.06
N GLN A 48 -5.61 -9.45 0.44
CA GLN A 48 -4.68 -9.50 1.57
C GLN A 48 -3.24 -9.29 1.07
N PRO A 49 -2.58 -8.19 1.47
CA PRO A 49 -1.15 -8.05 1.26
C PRO A 49 -0.37 -9.02 2.16
N LEU A 50 0.77 -9.49 1.66
CA LEU A 50 1.74 -10.30 2.40
C LEU A 50 2.45 -9.46 3.48
N ALA A 51 2.66 -8.18 3.19
CA ALA A 51 3.22 -7.20 4.11
C ALA A 51 2.60 -5.83 3.83
N ASP A 52 2.34 -5.07 4.89
CA ASP A 52 1.69 -3.77 4.82
C ASP A 52 2.44 -2.76 5.67
N VAL A 53 2.95 -1.69 5.04
CA VAL A 53 3.68 -0.62 5.75
C VAL A 53 2.84 0.05 6.84
N ARG A 54 1.51 0.00 6.73
CA ARG A 54 0.58 0.54 7.73
C ARG A 54 0.65 -0.18 9.08
N GLU A 55 1.18 -1.41 9.12
CA GLU A 55 1.44 -2.12 10.38
C GLU A 55 2.65 -1.54 11.14
N LEU A 56 3.51 -0.79 10.46
CA LEU A 56 4.67 -0.12 11.06
C LEU A 56 4.35 1.33 11.40
N ILE A 57 3.67 2.03 10.49
CA ILE A 57 3.29 3.43 10.70
C ILE A 57 2.03 3.79 9.89
N HIS A 58 1.02 4.29 10.58
CA HIS A 58 -0.19 4.82 9.94
C HIS A 58 -0.08 6.35 9.82
N ILE A 59 -0.53 6.90 8.69
CA ILE A 59 -0.46 8.34 8.47
C ILE A 59 -1.35 9.11 9.47
N ASP A 60 -2.46 8.50 9.89
CA ASP A 60 -3.38 9.09 10.86
C ASP A 60 -2.71 9.26 12.23
N ASP A 61 -1.92 8.28 12.68
CA ASP A 61 -1.17 8.38 13.95
C ASP A 61 -0.14 9.51 13.91
N ALA A 62 0.50 9.73 12.75
CA ALA A 62 1.47 10.82 12.54
C ALA A 62 0.82 12.21 12.38
N MET A 63 -0.45 12.26 11.94
CA MET A 63 -1.20 13.51 11.75
C MET A 63 -1.98 13.93 13.01
N GLU A 64 -2.37 12.98 13.86
CA GLU A 64 -3.09 13.23 15.12
C GLU A 64 -2.18 13.55 16.31
N ASP A 65 -0.86 13.30 16.22
CA ASP A 65 0.09 13.65 17.27
C ASP A 65 0.22 15.20 17.39
N GLU A 66 -0.25 15.74 18.52
CA GLU A 66 -0.33 17.18 18.80
C GLU A 66 1.04 17.87 18.75
N ASP A 67 2.13 17.12 18.97
CA ASP A 67 3.51 17.62 18.93
C ASP A 67 4.07 17.70 17.49
N MET A 68 3.50 16.95 16.54
CA MET A 68 4.08 16.77 15.20
C MET A 68 3.40 17.61 14.11
N ARG A 69 2.09 17.93 14.25
CA ARG A 69 1.33 18.87 13.38
C ARG A 69 1.63 18.75 11.87
N PHE A 70 1.85 17.54 11.37
CA PHE A 70 2.18 17.37 9.97
C PHE A 70 0.94 17.49 9.09
N GLY A 71 1.06 18.22 7.98
CA GLY A 71 0.09 18.10 6.89
C GLY A 71 0.24 16.74 6.18
N PRO A 72 -0.69 16.37 5.28
CA PRO A 72 -0.72 15.04 4.65
C PRO A 72 0.61 14.64 4.00
N ASN A 73 1.29 15.57 3.33
CA ASN A 73 2.60 15.30 2.72
C ASN A 73 3.74 15.22 3.74
N GLY A 74 3.64 15.93 4.87
CA GLY A 74 4.61 15.86 5.96
C GLY A 74 4.53 14.52 6.70
N GLY A 75 3.30 14.02 6.93
CA GLY A 75 3.07 12.70 7.50
C GLY A 75 3.63 11.60 6.60
N LEU A 76 3.44 11.70 5.28
CA LEU A 76 4.02 10.77 4.32
C LEU A 76 5.55 10.69 4.37
N ILE A 77 6.24 11.83 4.47
CA ILE A 77 7.72 11.85 4.54
C ILE A 77 8.18 11.24 5.85
N PHE A 78 7.53 11.58 6.97
CA PHE A 78 7.85 11.00 8.28
C PHE A 78 7.66 9.47 8.30
N CYS A 79 6.63 8.95 7.61
CA CYS A 79 6.40 7.52 7.49
C CYS A 79 7.46 6.77 6.65
N MET A 80 8.26 7.49 5.86
CA MET A 80 9.25 6.92 4.95
C MET A 80 10.71 7.06 5.44
N GLU A 81 10.96 7.84 6.50
CA GLU A 81 12.26 7.88 7.21
C GLU A 81 12.35 6.79 8.29
#